data_AF-A0A7S1RQW8-F1
#
_entry.id   AF-A0A7S1RQW8-F1
#
_cell.length_a   1.000
_cell.length_b   1.000
_cell.length_c   1.000
_cell.angle_alpha   90.00
_cell.angle_beta   90.00
_cell.angle_gamma   90.00
#
_symmetry.space_group_name_H-M   'P 1'
#
loop_
_entity.id
_entity.type
_entity.pdbx_description
1 polymer ?
#
loop_
_entity_poly.entity_id
_entity_poly.type
_entity_poly.pdbx_seq_one_letter_code
_entity_poly.pdbx_strand_id
1 'polypeptide(L)'
;MLGYSDGDHAPGHKEDPGREPYLAAHHMLLAHGRAVRRYRAEFQDVQGGKIGITLNSYWGEPCSNKHADKAAASRYMDWQLGWFAEPVWKGDYPKTMRQQCGDRLPRFTETEKRQLKGTSDFFGLNHYSTSYIKNSAPSEEVSYHADQRTQDMQDKRWSKTACGWNVVPWGIRRLCKHIHDVYSPPGGILITENGSAWPDEDDAKKAVKDVKRIQYVQQYLAQVHGAIQDGADVRGYLVWSFMDNFEWQYGYSKRFGIVHVDYKTQERTVKDSGRVMSELASTNTLRIRQRWLEASNFSPPKAGGLRESGDDPLAVMVYMDADAFNEDDAFSFSVEGVQSQDEQINIGLSICGYLNYQGFSIFDGVLYFRKQEADDLETYRKSAPGTMLVVVRAAPQRPHGSRTIVPMGCVPAATDFLKRTGWRRCPMPFDWCCVTPKVWKHAMDNHFQTVIKSERGSKYHPYELMFSDISMLKRRRGWGTQCLHRSVERLTELLQKREAWGLMFFFDDAGLDEASQQAVLDTIINDVWHLADPSSPLSFDHIVLVWFESGTSLGEAVWATEEANISILQYALPSPLEDHSRLPPSDFLRIAEILEEKYPEVFTRGRPEHNEVSDVESDSEPEEATRHHQPSIV
;
A
#
# COMPACT_ATOMS: atom_id res chain seq x y z
N MET A 1 35.48 9.02 6.06
CA MET A 1 35.50 7.66 5.47
C MET A 1 35.94 7.72 4.01
N LEU A 2 35.07 8.04 3.04
CA LEU A 2 35.41 7.90 1.61
C LEU A 2 36.67 8.66 1.14
N GLY A 3 36.95 9.85 1.68
CA GLY A 3 38.12 10.65 1.25
C GLY A 3 39.43 10.38 1.99
N TYR A 4 39.38 9.79 3.19
CA TYR A 4 40.51 9.69 4.14
C TYR A 4 40.63 8.29 4.79
N SER A 5 40.05 7.28 4.17
CA SER A 5 40.11 5.88 4.63
C SER A 5 40.04 4.98 3.41
N ASP A 6 38.94 5.10 2.67
CA ASP A 6 38.70 4.24 1.52
C ASP A 6 39.38 4.81 0.26
N GLY A 7 39.62 6.12 0.24
CA GLY A 7 40.24 6.89 -0.85
C GLY A 7 39.49 6.81 -2.18
N ASP A 8 38.19 6.55 -2.10
CA ASP A 8 37.27 6.48 -3.25
C ASP A 8 36.87 7.89 -3.71
N HIS A 9 36.83 8.85 -2.79
CA HIS A 9 36.52 10.26 -3.08
C HIS A 9 37.74 11.14 -2.83
N ALA A 10 37.75 12.34 -3.41
CA ALA A 10 38.78 13.34 -3.11
C ALA A 10 38.87 13.59 -1.57
N PRO A 11 40.09 13.74 -1.00
CA PRO A 11 41.39 13.81 -1.69
C PRO A 11 42.01 12.45 -2.07
N GLY A 12 41.37 11.32 -1.75
CA GLY A 12 41.85 9.98 -2.14
C GLY A 12 42.85 9.34 -1.16
N HIS A 13 42.95 9.87 0.06
CA HIS A 13 43.90 9.40 1.06
C HIS A 13 43.51 8.02 1.62
N LYS A 14 44.53 7.18 1.85
CA LYS A 14 44.42 5.83 2.44
C LYS A 14 45.58 5.52 3.40
N GLU A 15 46.41 6.50 3.77
CA GLU A 15 47.69 6.30 4.45
C GLU A 15 47.54 5.93 5.94
N ASP A 16 46.60 6.56 6.67
CA ASP A 16 46.25 6.17 8.05
C ASP A 16 44.72 6.09 8.20
N PRO A 17 44.09 5.00 7.70
CA PRO A 17 42.63 4.82 7.73
C PRO A 17 42.09 4.65 9.16
N GLY A 18 42.97 4.52 10.16
CA GLY A 18 42.66 4.42 11.57
C GLY A 18 42.61 5.76 12.31
N ARG A 19 43.16 6.85 11.74
CA ARG A 19 43.19 8.19 12.38
C ARG A 19 42.67 9.31 11.51
N GLU A 20 43.08 9.37 10.23
CA GLU A 20 42.69 10.45 9.33
C GLU A 20 41.17 10.65 9.21
N PRO A 21 40.31 9.60 9.12
CA PRO A 21 38.89 9.84 8.98
C PRO A 21 38.31 10.49 10.24
N TYR A 22 38.81 10.14 11.43
CA TYR A 22 38.41 10.72 12.72
C TYR A 22 38.89 12.16 12.86
N LEU A 23 40.11 12.47 12.42
CA LEU A 23 40.65 13.82 12.44
C LEU A 23 39.90 14.74 11.48
N ALA A 24 39.61 14.27 10.26
CA ALA A 24 38.83 15.00 9.28
C ALA A 24 37.43 15.32 9.81
N ALA A 25 36.70 14.33 10.33
CA ALA A 25 35.38 14.53 10.91
C ALA A 25 35.39 15.49 12.11
N HIS A 26 36.43 15.43 12.94
CA HIS A 26 36.58 16.35 14.07
C HIS A 26 36.65 17.81 13.61
N HIS A 27 37.49 18.11 12.62
CA HIS A 27 37.58 19.46 12.08
C HIS A 27 36.31 19.88 11.33
N MET A 28 35.63 18.97 10.63
CA MET A 28 34.32 19.26 10.00
C MET A 28 33.28 19.68 11.04
N LEU A 29 33.20 18.99 12.18
CA LEU A 29 32.30 19.34 13.29
C LEU A 29 32.64 20.71 13.87
N LEU A 30 33.93 20.98 14.16
CA LEU A 30 34.35 22.29 14.66
C LEU A 30 34.05 23.41 13.66
N ALA A 31 34.23 23.18 12.37
CA ALA A 31 33.90 24.12 11.31
C ALA A 31 32.38 24.40 11.28
N HIS A 32 31.55 23.36 11.35
CA HIS A 32 30.10 23.49 11.47
C HIS A 32 29.69 24.33 12.68
N GLY A 33 30.21 24.01 13.87
CA GLY A 33 29.90 24.78 15.08
C GLY A 33 30.31 26.26 14.99
N ARG A 34 31.45 26.56 14.35
CA ARG A 34 31.88 27.94 14.08
C ARG A 34 30.95 28.65 13.10
N ALA A 35 30.55 28.00 12.02
CA ALA A 35 29.65 28.55 11.01
C ALA A 35 28.27 28.88 11.62
N VAL A 36 27.72 27.96 12.42
CA VAL A 36 26.43 28.16 13.10
C VAL A 36 26.49 29.34 14.06
N ARG A 37 27.55 29.43 14.88
CA ARG A 37 27.71 30.60 15.76
C ARG A 37 27.76 31.91 14.99
N ARG A 38 28.50 31.94 13.87
CA ARG A 38 28.57 33.13 13.02
C ARG A 38 27.21 33.49 12.44
N TYR A 39 26.47 32.50 11.92
CA TYR A 39 25.12 32.69 11.41
C TYR A 39 24.17 33.26 12.47
N ARG A 40 24.16 32.65 13.67
CA ARG A 40 23.32 33.09 14.79
C ARG A 40 23.67 34.49 15.28
N ALA A 41 24.95 34.83 15.33
CA ALA A 41 25.40 36.12 15.87
C ALA A 41 25.13 37.31 14.94
N GLU A 42 25.12 37.11 13.62
CA GLU A 42 25.12 38.22 12.66
C GLU A 42 23.97 38.22 11.67
N PHE A 43 23.34 37.07 11.43
CA PHE A 43 22.41 36.90 10.32
C PHE A 43 21.04 36.41 10.75
N GLN A 44 20.95 35.56 11.78
CA GLN A 44 19.69 34.90 12.12
C GLN A 44 18.57 35.87 12.54
N ASP A 45 18.88 36.89 13.34
CA ASP A 45 17.88 37.87 13.79
C ASP A 45 17.36 38.74 12.64
N VAL A 46 18.19 38.99 11.62
CA VAL A 46 17.84 39.83 10.46
C VAL A 46 17.12 39.01 9.38
N GLN A 47 17.60 37.79 9.11
CA GLN A 47 17.11 36.95 8.01
C GLN A 47 15.97 36.00 8.43
N GLY A 48 15.87 35.67 9.72
CA GLY A 48 14.87 34.72 10.25
C GLY A 48 15.09 33.26 9.82
N GLY A 49 16.15 32.94 9.08
CA GLY A 49 16.40 31.60 8.56
C GLY A 49 16.91 30.60 9.61
N LYS A 50 16.95 29.33 9.22
CA LYS A 50 17.42 28.20 10.04
C LYS A 50 18.71 27.62 9.47
N ILE A 51 19.58 27.13 10.35
CA ILE A 51 20.84 26.49 9.95
C ILE A 51 20.95 25.09 10.59
N GLY A 52 21.56 24.16 9.86
CA GLY A 52 21.78 22.81 10.35
C GLY A 52 22.88 22.09 9.60
N ILE A 53 23.01 20.79 9.88
CA ILE A 53 23.92 19.87 9.20
C ILE A 53 23.14 18.71 8.57
N THR A 54 23.58 18.28 7.40
CA THR A 54 23.08 17.09 6.71
C THR A 54 23.97 15.90 7.02
N LEU A 55 23.39 14.83 7.56
CA LEU A 55 24.06 13.61 7.95
C LEU A 55 23.59 12.44 7.09
N ASN A 56 24.53 11.70 6.49
CA ASN A 56 24.23 10.46 5.78
C ASN A 56 24.28 9.28 6.74
N SER A 57 23.25 8.43 6.73
CA SER A 57 23.25 7.20 7.52
C SER A 57 22.45 6.09 6.86
N TYR A 58 23.00 4.89 6.89
CA TYR A 58 22.23 3.67 6.73
C TYR A 58 21.46 3.37 8.00
N TRP A 59 20.42 2.54 7.89
CA TRP A 59 19.85 1.88 9.05
C TRP A 59 20.57 0.55 9.30
N GLY A 60 21.06 0.36 10.52
CA GLY A 60 21.66 -0.89 10.97
C GLY A 60 20.64 -1.78 11.65
N GLU A 61 20.19 -2.82 10.97
CA GLU A 61 19.24 -3.78 11.51
C GLU A 61 20.00 -5.00 12.07
N PRO A 62 19.76 -5.47 13.31
CA PRO A 62 20.47 -6.65 13.80
C PRO A 62 20.12 -7.90 12.96
N CYS A 63 21.14 -8.64 12.51
CA CYS A 63 20.94 -9.82 11.65
C CYS A 63 20.29 -11.01 12.38
N SER A 64 20.25 -10.97 13.72
CA SER A 64 19.58 -11.98 14.53
C SER A 64 19.09 -11.40 15.86
N ASN A 65 18.34 -12.20 16.62
CA ASN A 65 17.88 -11.82 17.97
C ASN A 65 18.95 -11.99 19.06
N LYS A 66 20.15 -12.47 18.73
CA LYS A 66 21.26 -12.61 19.69
C LYS A 66 21.60 -11.25 20.28
N HIS A 67 21.89 -11.23 21.59
CA HIS A 67 22.26 -10.00 22.28
C HIS A 67 23.50 -9.35 21.63
N ALA A 68 24.47 -10.15 21.19
CA ALA A 68 25.66 -9.67 20.49
C ALA A 68 25.33 -8.92 19.20
N ASP A 69 24.41 -9.42 18.37
CA ASP A 69 24.05 -8.79 17.10
C ASP A 69 23.21 -7.52 17.32
N LYS A 70 22.37 -7.48 18.36
CA LYS A 70 21.67 -6.26 18.78
C LYS A 70 22.65 -5.19 19.27
N ALA A 71 23.64 -5.57 20.08
CA ALA A 71 24.69 -4.67 20.52
C ALA A 71 25.55 -4.19 19.35
N ALA A 72 25.83 -5.07 18.37
CA ALA A 72 26.54 -4.72 17.15
C ALA A 72 25.77 -3.71 16.29
N ALA A 73 24.46 -3.91 16.10
CA ALA A 73 23.61 -2.96 15.38
C ALA A 73 23.59 -1.58 16.07
N SER A 74 23.53 -1.53 17.41
CA SER A 74 23.63 -0.27 18.15
C SER A 74 24.99 0.40 17.95
N ARG A 75 26.11 -0.34 18.06
CA ARG A 75 27.45 0.20 17.78
C ARG A 75 27.60 0.68 16.35
N TYR A 76 27.05 -0.05 15.38
CA TYR A 76 27.05 0.37 13.99
C TYR A 76 26.36 1.72 13.81
N MET A 77 25.20 1.93 14.45
CA MET A 77 24.52 3.23 14.42
C MET A 77 25.35 4.36 15.08
N ASP A 78 26.18 4.06 16.08
CA ASP A 78 27.12 5.04 16.63
C ASP A 78 28.15 5.50 15.59
N TRP A 79 28.64 4.62 14.70
CA TRP A 79 29.57 5.00 13.63
C TRP A 79 28.90 5.62 12.41
N GLN A 80 27.70 5.15 12.05
CA GLN A 80 26.96 5.65 10.88
C GLN A 80 26.32 7.02 11.13
N LEU A 81 25.71 7.21 12.29
CA LEU A 81 24.96 8.43 12.62
C LEU A 81 25.54 9.15 13.83
N GLY A 82 25.75 8.42 14.92
CA GLY A 82 26.16 8.99 16.22
C GLY A 82 27.46 9.78 16.15
N TRP A 83 28.40 9.37 15.29
CA TRP A 83 29.70 9.99 15.12
C TRP A 83 29.61 11.51 14.86
N PHE A 84 28.63 11.95 14.07
CA PHE A 84 28.37 13.37 13.83
C PHE A 84 27.16 13.88 14.62
N ALA A 85 26.13 13.08 14.84
CA ALA A 85 24.91 13.51 15.53
C ALA A 85 25.12 13.74 17.04
N GLU A 86 25.84 12.86 17.74
CA GLU A 86 26.05 12.99 19.19
C GLU A 86 26.81 14.27 19.57
N PRO A 87 27.89 14.69 18.86
CA PRO A 87 28.51 15.99 19.09
C PRO A 87 27.56 17.17 18.93
N VAL A 88 26.68 17.14 17.92
CA VAL A 88 25.77 18.25 17.62
C VAL A 88 24.59 18.32 18.59
N TRP A 89 24.04 17.19 19.04
CA TRP A 89 22.87 17.17 19.94
C TRP A 89 23.22 16.98 21.42
N LYS A 90 24.29 16.23 21.73
CA LYS A 90 24.69 15.88 23.10
C LYS A 90 26.03 16.50 23.52
N GLY A 91 26.83 16.97 22.58
CA GLY A 91 28.03 17.78 22.83
C GLY A 91 29.36 17.02 22.82
N ASP A 92 29.37 15.69 22.67
CA ASP A 92 30.60 14.89 22.57
C ASP A 92 30.34 13.64 21.72
N TYR A 93 31.39 12.92 21.33
CA TYR A 93 31.27 11.66 20.58
C TYR A 93 30.59 10.55 21.39
N PRO A 94 30.02 9.53 20.72
CA PRO A 94 29.48 8.34 21.37
C PRO A 94 30.51 7.70 22.32
N LYS A 95 30.04 7.22 23.48
CA LYS A 95 30.90 6.55 24.48
C LYS A 95 31.55 5.28 23.92
N THR A 96 30.82 4.54 23.08
CA THR A 96 31.28 3.34 22.38
C THR A 96 32.48 3.65 21.47
N MET A 97 32.38 4.71 20.66
CA MET A 97 33.49 5.18 19.83
C MET A 97 34.71 5.58 20.67
N ARG A 98 34.50 6.32 21.76
CA ARG A 98 35.58 6.70 22.69
C ARG A 98 36.33 5.49 23.25
N GLN A 99 35.58 4.46 23.67
CA GLN A 99 36.15 3.23 24.22
C GLN A 99 36.91 2.41 23.17
N GLN A 100 36.42 2.39 21.92
CA GLN A 100 36.95 1.51 20.87
C GLN A 100 38.14 2.13 20.12
N CYS A 101 38.08 3.43 19.84
CA CYS A 101 39.12 4.14 19.10
C CYS A 101 40.25 4.66 20.01
N GLY A 102 39.98 4.87 21.30
CA GLY A 102 40.94 5.44 22.24
C GLY A 102 41.48 6.78 21.76
N ASP A 103 42.81 6.93 21.76
CA ASP A 103 43.50 8.17 21.39
C ASP A 103 43.45 8.49 19.89
N ARG A 104 43.01 7.55 19.05
CA ARG A 104 42.80 7.81 17.61
C ARG A 104 41.58 8.69 17.35
N LEU A 105 40.64 8.76 18.29
CA LEU A 105 39.48 9.65 18.21
C LEU A 105 39.80 10.96 18.95
N PRO A 106 39.91 12.12 18.27
CA PRO A 106 40.28 13.38 18.89
C PRO A 106 39.31 13.83 19.99
N ARG A 107 39.80 14.52 21.02
CA ARG A 107 38.98 14.96 22.17
C ARG A 107 38.56 16.42 21.98
N PHE A 108 37.26 16.67 22.13
CA PHE A 108 36.78 18.05 22.25
C PHE A 108 37.15 18.60 23.63
N THR A 109 37.65 19.82 23.67
CA THR A 109 37.73 20.61 24.89
C THR A 109 36.33 20.94 25.41
N GLU A 110 36.20 21.25 26.70
CA GLU A 110 34.90 21.64 27.28
C GLU A 110 34.27 22.85 26.58
N THR A 111 35.09 23.77 26.08
CA THR A 111 34.63 24.90 25.27
C THR A 111 34.04 24.42 23.95
N GLU A 112 34.71 23.50 23.24
CA GLU A 112 34.23 22.95 21.97
C GLU A 112 32.95 22.13 22.14
N LYS A 113 32.83 21.34 23.22
CA LYS A 113 31.60 20.59 23.52
C LYS A 113 30.38 21.51 23.65
N ARG A 114 30.50 22.58 24.46
CA ARG A 114 29.44 23.60 24.60
C ARG A 114 29.14 24.30 23.29
N GLN A 115 30.16 24.46 22.47
CA GLN A 115 30.10 25.15 21.19
C GLN A 115 29.49 24.32 20.04
N LEU A 116 29.41 23.00 20.20
CA LEU A 116 28.79 22.06 19.25
C LEU A 116 27.37 21.67 19.67
N LYS A 117 27.11 21.58 20.97
CA LYS A 117 25.79 21.19 21.45
C LYS A 117 24.73 22.20 21.03
N GLY A 118 23.67 21.72 20.36
CA GLY A 118 22.56 22.52 19.88
C GLY A 118 22.89 23.40 18.67
N THR A 119 23.90 23.03 17.85
CA THR A 119 24.27 23.78 16.63
C THR A 119 23.47 23.39 15.38
N SER A 120 22.32 22.75 15.52
CA SER A 120 21.43 22.47 14.40
C SER A 120 19.99 22.78 14.78
N ASP A 121 19.31 23.58 13.96
CA ASP A 121 17.92 23.99 14.20
C ASP A 121 16.92 22.89 13.79
N PHE A 122 17.33 21.99 12.89
CA PHE A 122 16.61 20.80 12.40
C PHE A 122 17.58 19.63 12.24
N PHE A 123 17.09 18.43 11.92
CA PHE A 123 17.94 17.28 11.60
C PHE A 123 17.93 17.02 10.09
N GLY A 124 19.04 17.32 9.39
CA GLY A 124 19.18 16.99 7.96
C GLY A 124 19.62 15.54 7.79
N LEU A 125 18.87 14.75 7.02
CA LEU A 125 19.12 13.33 6.82
C LEU A 125 19.24 12.97 5.33
N ASN A 126 20.36 12.36 4.97
CA ASN A 126 20.51 11.62 3.71
C ASN A 126 20.35 10.13 4.01
N HIS A 127 19.50 9.44 3.26
CA HIS A 127 19.28 8.00 3.46
C HIS A 127 18.99 7.29 2.14
N TYR A 128 19.64 6.15 1.93
CA TYR A 128 19.53 5.38 0.70
C TYR A 128 19.35 3.88 0.90
N SER A 129 19.90 3.31 2.00
CA SER A 129 19.98 1.86 2.16
C SER A 129 19.99 1.42 3.62
N THR A 130 19.88 0.11 3.80
CA THR A 130 19.85 -0.59 5.09
C THR A 130 20.71 -1.84 5.00
N SER A 131 21.33 -2.18 6.13
CA SER A 131 22.22 -3.32 6.26
C SER A 131 21.80 -4.19 7.43
N TYR A 132 21.92 -5.52 7.29
CA TYR A 132 21.87 -6.39 8.44
C TYR A 132 23.23 -6.45 9.12
N ILE A 133 23.27 -6.25 10.43
CA ILE A 133 24.49 -6.11 11.20
C ILE A 133 24.68 -7.33 12.09
N LYS A 134 25.81 -8.01 11.90
CA LYS A 134 26.27 -9.13 12.72
C LYS A 134 27.45 -8.68 13.58
N ASN A 135 27.56 -9.22 14.78
CA ASN A 135 28.72 -9.00 15.61
C ASN A 135 29.96 -9.67 15.01
N SER A 136 31.07 -8.94 14.91
CA SER A 136 32.36 -9.48 14.48
C SER A 136 33.35 -9.55 15.65
N ALA A 137 34.33 -10.44 15.55
CA ALA A 137 35.47 -10.47 16.44
C ALA A 137 36.35 -9.21 16.22
N PRO A 138 37.20 -8.83 17.18
CA PRO A 138 38.21 -7.80 16.96
C PRO A 138 39.11 -8.17 15.78
N SER A 139 39.43 -7.19 14.94
CA SER A 139 40.44 -7.31 13.89
C SER A 139 41.77 -6.75 14.39
N GLU A 140 42.89 -7.26 13.85
CA GLU A 140 44.21 -6.63 13.99
C GLU A 140 44.34 -5.38 13.10
N GLU A 141 43.51 -5.28 12.06
CA GLU A 141 43.44 -4.11 11.20
C GLU A 141 42.93 -2.89 11.99
N VAL A 142 43.60 -1.75 11.80
CA VAL A 142 43.22 -0.47 12.41
C VAL A 142 42.64 0.44 11.33
N SER A 143 41.31 0.49 11.25
CA SER A 143 40.58 1.30 10.28
C SER A 143 39.20 1.69 10.80
N TYR A 144 38.56 2.70 10.18
CA TYR A 144 37.17 3.08 10.46
C TYR A 144 36.20 1.87 10.41
N HIS A 145 36.41 0.94 9.47
CA HIS A 145 35.55 -0.23 9.30
C HIS A 145 35.82 -1.30 10.37
N ALA A 146 37.10 -1.62 10.61
CA ALA A 146 37.50 -2.58 11.64
C ALA A 146 37.08 -2.14 13.06
N ASP A 147 37.11 -0.83 13.31
CA ASP A 147 36.73 -0.24 14.59
C ASP A 147 35.27 -0.48 14.96
N GLN A 148 34.37 -0.72 14.01
CA GLN A 148 32.96 -0.99 14.32
C GLN A 148 32.76 -2.37 14.97
N ARG A 149 33.67 -3.32 14.69
CA ARG A 149 33.53 -4.75 15.05
C ARG A 149 32.17 -5.30 14.64
N THR A 150 31.80 -5.01 13.40
CA THR A 150 30.55 -5.45 12.79
C THR A 150 30.82 -6.03 11.41
N GLN A 151 29.95 -6.94 11.00
CA GLN A 151 29.91 -7.45 9.64
C GLN A 151 28.58 -7.06 9.01
N ASP A 152 28.64 -6.43 7.84
CA ASP A 152 27.46 -6.18 7.01
C ASP A 152 27.05 -7.48 6.31
N MET A 153 25.81 -7.88 6.55
CA MET A 153 25.20 -9.05 5.98
C MET A 153 24.14 -8.60 4.98
N GLN A 154 24.24 -9.12 3.76
CA GLN A 154 23.28 -8.80 2.71
C GLN A 154 22.20 -9.87 2.62
N ASP A 155 20.95 -9.43 2.51
CA ASP A 155 19.86 -10.31 2.11
C ASP A 155 19.81 -10.35 0.57
N LYS A 156 20.08 -11.52 -0.01
CA LYS A 156 20.06 -11.72 -1.48
C LYS A 156 18.69 -11.44 -2.10
N ARG A 157 17.61 -11.38 -1.29
CA ARG A 157 16.26 -11.05 -1.75
C ARG A 157 16.04 -9.56 -1.95
N TRP A 158 16.91 -8.69 -1.41
CA TRP A 158 16.79 -7.26 -1.62
C TRP A 158 17.23 -6.88 -3.03
N SER A 159 16.36 -6.12 -3.70
CA SER A 159 16.72 -5.50 -4.97
C SER A 159 17.85 -4.50 -4.77
N LYS A 160 18.68 -4.32 -5.80
CA LYS A 160 19.81 -3.39 -5.77
C LYS A 160 19.66 -2.31 -6.81
N THR A 161 20.08 -1.10 -6.46
CA THR A 161 20.24 0.01 -7.40
C THR A 161 21.45 -0.24 -8.32
N ALA A 162 21.64 0.60 -9.33
CA ALA A 162 22.83 0.56 -10.17
C ALA A 162 24.13 0.83 -9.40
N CYS A 163 24.07 1.41 -8.20
CA CYS A 163 25.21 1.59 -7.29
C CYS A 163 25.46 0.37 -6.39
N GLY A 164 24.68 -0.70 -6.55
CA GLY A 164 24.78 -1.91 -5.72
C GLY A 164 24.14 -1.78 -4.34
N TRP A 165 23.45 -0.67 -4.05
CA TRP A 165 22.82 -0.42 -2.75
C TRP A 165 21.49 -1.15 -2.63
N ASN A 166 21.23 -1.72 -1.46
CA ASN A 166 19.97 -2.43 -1.20
C ASN A 166 18.80 -1.44 -1.17
N VAL A 167 17.71 -1.78 -1.85
CA VAL A 167 16.44 -1.06 -1.81
C VAL A 167 15.63 -1.60 -0.64
N VAL A 168 15.64 -0.88 0.48
CA VAL A 168 15.06 -1.33 1.75
C VAL A 168 14.26 -0.18 2.38
N PRO A 169 13.05 0.10 1.87
CA PRO A 169 12.32 1.32 2.22
C PRO A 169 12.02 1.45 3.71
N TRP A 170 11.65 0.38 4.41
CA TRP A 170 11.30 0.42 5.85
C TRP A 170 12.46 0.88 6.74
N GLY A 171 13.70 0.86 6.25
CA GLY A 171 14.87 1.39 6.96
C GLY A 171 14.73 2.88 7.28
N ILE A 172 14.20 3.68 6.33
CA ILE A 172 14.04 5.13 6.54
C ILE A 172 13.03 5.41 7.66
N ARG A 173 11.96 4.60 7.77
CA ARG A 173 10.96 4.73 8.83
C ARG A 173 11.59 4.52 10.20
N ARG A 174 12.37 3.44 10.35
CA ARG A 174 13.07 3.11 11.60
C ARG A 174 14.13 4.14 11.95
N LEU A 175 14.87 4.61 10.96
CA LEU A 175 15.89 5.64 11.15
C LEU A 175 15.27 6.98 11.58
N CYS A 176 14.20 7.42 10.94
CA CYS A 176 13.46 8.63 11.35
C CYS A 176 12.92 8.48 12.77
N LYS A 177 12.33 7.33 13.12
CA LYS A 177 11.84 7.06 14.47
C LYS A 177 12.97 7.08 15.50
N HIS A 178 14.09 6.42 15.20
CA HIS A 178 15.29 6.44 16.04
C HIS A 178 15.81 7.87 16.26
N ILE A 179 15.91 8.68 15.19
CA ILE A 179 16.36 10.07 15.29
C ILE A 179 15.42 10.88 16.19
N HIS A 180 14.12 10.74 16.00
CA HIS A 180 13.11 11.43 16.80
C HIS A 180 13.20 11.05 18.28
N ASP A 181 13.28 9.76 18.58
CA ASP A 181 13.29 9.25 19.95
C ASP A 181 14.61 9.56 20.69
N VAL A 182 15.74 9.63 19.97
CA VAL A 182 17.08 9.81 20.58
C VAL A 182 17.51 11.29 20.65
N TYR A 183 17.18 12.08 19.63
CA TYR A 183 17.67 13.46 19.49
C TYR A 183 16.57 14.51 19.59
N SER A 184 15.31 14.13 19.32
CA SER A 184 14.12 15.00 19.36
C SER A 184 14.38 16.40 18.78
N PRO A 185 14.81 16.51 17.51
CA PRO A 185 15.24 17.77 16.92
C PRO A 185 14.09 18.80 16.92
N PRO A 186 14.27 20.01 17.47
CA PRO A 186 13.18 20.99 17.61
C PRO A 186 12.52 21.42 16.28
N GLY A 187 13.33 21.53 15.22
CA GLY A 187 12.86 21.83 13.86
C GLY A 187 12.42 20.60 13.07
N GLY A 188 12.31 19.44 13.70
CA GLY A 188 11.99 18.17 13.05
C GLY A 188 13.12 17.65 12.17
N ILE A 189 12.80 16.62 11.41
CA ILE A 189 13.69 15.93 10.46
C ILE A 189 13.37 16.43 9.06
N LEU A 190 14.41 16.79 8.30
CA LEU A 190 14.33 17.05 6.86
C LEU A 190 15.11 15.95 6.15
N ILE A 191 14.44 15.17 5.30
CA ILE A 191 15.12 14.23 4.41
C ILE A 191 15.77 15.06 3.31
N THR A 192 17.05 15.37 3.46
CA THR A 192 17.79 16.27 2.56
C THR A 192 18.24 15.56 1.29
N GLU A 193 18.38 14.23 1.32
CA GLU A 193 18.58 13.43 0.11
C GLU A 193 17.96 12.02 0.25
N ASN A 194 17.23 11.61 -0.77
CA ASN A 194 16.84 10.22 -1.01
C ASN A 194 16.55 10.01 -2.51
N GLY A 195 17.02 8.90 -3.09
CA GLY A 195 16.83 8.65 -4.52
C GLY A 195 17.52 7.39 -5.01
N SER A 196 17.49 7.13 -6.31
CA SER A 196 18.08 5.92 -6.89
C SER A 196 18.60 6.13 -8.32
N ALA A 197 19.64 5.37 -8.65
CA ALA A 197 20.14 5.20 -10.00
C ALA A 197 19.82 3.79 -10.53
N TRP A 198 19.51 3.71 -11.83
CA TRP A 198 19.15 2.48 -12.53
C TRP A 198 19.92 2.36 -13.85
N PRO A 199 20.15 1.14 -14.36
CA PRO A 199 20.79 0.95 -15.66
C PRO A 199 19.89 1.45 -16.80
N ASP A 200 20.47 1.55 -18.00
CA ASP A 200 19.79 1.83 -19.27
C ASP A 200 19.15 3.22 -19.41
N GLU A 201 19.71 4.23 -18.73
CA GLU A 201 19.21 5.62 -18.74
C GLU A 201 20.07 6.60 -19.56
N ASP A 202 20.95 6.11 -20.44
CA ASP A 202 21.82 6.97 -21.27
C ASP A 202 21.11 7.64 -22.45
N ASP A 203 20.00 7.06 -22.90
CA ASP A 203 19.15 7.60 -23.97
C ASP A 203 17.89 8.22 -23.39
N ALA A 204 17.55 9.44 -23.80
CA ALA A 204 16.40 10.18 -23.26
C ALA A 204 15.07 9.41 -23.41
N LYS A 205 14.84 8.71 -24.52
CA LYS A 205 13.57 7.98 -24.74
C LYS A 205 13.41 6.82 -23.76
N LYS A 206 14.53 6.17 -23.39
CA LYS A 206 14.54 5.13 -22.35
C LYS A 206 14.47 5.74 -20.95
N ALA A 207 15.26 6.77 -20.70
CA ALA A 207 15.39 7.42 -19.39
C ALA A 207 14.09 8.09 -18.92
N VAL A 208 13.23 8.57 -19.84
CA VAL A 208 11.94 9.18 -19.48
C VAL A 208 11.04 8.18 -18.76
N LYS A 209 11.03 6.89 -19.15
CA LYS A 209 10.15 5.86 -18.57
C LYS A 209 10.82 5.14 -17.39
N ASP A 210 11.18 5.89 -16.35
CA ASP A 210 11.98 5.43 -15.22
C ASP A 210 11.18 4.77 -14.07
N VAL A 211 10.40 3.74 -14.41
CA VAL A 211 9.47 3.06 -13.48
C VAL A 211 10.13 2.60 -12.19
N LYS A 212 11.39 2.13 -12.23
CA LYS A 212 12.11 1.68 -11.03
C LYS A 212 12.43 2.82 -10.06
N ARG A 213 12.72 4.03 -10.58
CA ARG A 213 12.93 5.23 -9.75
C ARG A 213 11.62 5.68 -9.12
N ILE A 214 10.53 5.68 -9.89
CA ILE A 214 9.18 5.96 -9.36
C ILE A 214 8.87 5.01 -8.22
N GLN A 215 9.05 3.69 -8.43
CA GLN A 215 8.81 2.69 -7.40
C GLN A 215 9.66 2.95 -6.15
N TYR A 216 10.96 3.19 -6.30
CA TYR A 216 11.86 3.50 -5.18
C TYR A 216 11.37 4.71 -4.38
N VAL A 217 11.17 5.85 -5.05
CA VAL A 217 10.81 7.12 -4.41
C VAL A 217 9.46 7.00 -3.69
N GLN A 218 8.45 6.42 -4.34
CA GLN A 218 7.13 6.23 -3.74
C GLN A 218 7.19 5.31 -2.51
N GLN A 219 7.97 4.22 -2.57
CA GLN A 219 8.12 3.31 -1.44
C GLN A 219 8.82 3.96 -0.23
N TYR A 220 9.88 4.74 -0.46
CA TYR A 220 10.56 5.45 0.64
C TYR A 220 9.68 6.57 1.22
N LEU A 221 8.96 7.32 0.37
CA LEU A 221 7.99 8.33 0.84
C LEU A 221 6.83 7.73 1.64
N ALA A 222 6.34 6.54 1.26
CA ALA A 222 5.35 5.83 2.05
C ALA A 222 5.88 5.47 3.45
N GLN A 223 7.16 5.10 3.56
CA GLN A 223 7.81 4.80 4.84
C GLN A 223 8.12 6.06 5.66
N VAL A 224 8.44 7.18 5.01
CA VAL A 224 8.49 8.50 5.66
C VAL A 224 7.13 8.87 6.24
N HIS A 225 6.05 8.69 5.48
CA HIS A 225 4.69 8.90 5.98
C HIS A 225 4.36 7.96 7.15
N GLY A 226 4.76 6.69 7.06
CA GLY A 226 4.64 5.74 8.17
C GLY A 226 5.41 6.18 9.43
N ALA A 227 6.57 6.81 9.29
CA ALA A 227 7.30 7.37 10.43
C ALA A 227 6.54 8.51 11.10
N ILE A 228 5.91 9.38 10.30
CA ILE A 228 5.04 10.46 10.79
C ILE A 228 3.85 9.88 11.56
N GLN A 229 3.23 8.81 11.04
CA GLN A 229 2.15 8.10 11.75
C GLN A 229 2.61 7.46 13.07
N ASP A 230 3.88 7.04 13.16
CA ASP A 230 4.51 6.55 14.40
C ASP A 230 4.97 7.69 15.35
N GLY A 231 4.62 8.94 15.03
CA GLY A 231 4.89 10.12 15.83
C GLY A 231 6.24 10.79 15.56
N ALA A 232 7.01 10.36 14.55
CA ALA A 232 8.25 11.06 14.19
C ALA A 232 7.94 12.40 13.51
N ASP A 233 8.56 13.48 13.97
CA ASP A 233 8.43 14.82 13.39
C ASP A 233 9.29 14.98 12.13
N VAL A 234 8.79 14.51 10.98
CA VAL A 234 9.41 14.71 9.66
C VAL A 234 8.69 15.83 8.91
N ARG A 235 9.43 16.86 8.50
CA ARG A 235 8.88 18.12 7.96
C ARG A 235 9.20 18.39 6.50
N GLY A 236 10.06 17.60 5.86
CA GLY A 236 10.42 17.81 4.46
C GLY A 236 11.12 16.62 3.83
N TYR A 237 11.04 16.56 2.50
CA TYR A 237 11.68 15.54 1.67
C TYR A 237 12.21 16.16 0.38
N LEU A 238 13.51 15.95 0.13
CA LEU A 238 14.22 16.42 -1.04
C LEU A 238 14.71 15.20 -1.84
N VAL A 239 14.18 15.05 -3.05
CA VAL A 239 14.58 13.96 -3.95
C VAL A 239 15.98 14.21 -4.48
N TRP A 240 16.84 13.18 -4.38
CA TRP A 240 18.14 13.18 -5.03
C TRP A 240 18.03 12.48 -6.39
N SER A 241 18.18 13.17 -7.52
CA SER A 241 18.52 14.59 -7.67
C SER A 241 17.54 15.30 -8.60
N PHE A 242 17.57 16.63 -8.60
CA PHE A 242 16.78 17.42 -9.55
C PHE A 242 17.07 17.02 -11.01
N MET A 243 18.34 16.88 -11.37
CA MET A 243 18.78 16.49 -12.71
C MET A 243 19.98 15.54 -12.66
N ASP A 244 20.16 14.77 -13.74
CA ASP A 244 21.35 13.93 -13.94
C ASP A 244 22.62 14.79 -13.85
N ASN A 245 23.63 14.28 -13.15
CA ASN A 245 24.84 15.03 -12.81
C ASN A 245 26.08 14.13 -12.76
N PHE A 246 27.22 14.70 -12.38
CA PHE A 246 28.45 13.98 -12.13
C PHE A 246 28.37 13.25 -10.78
N GLU A 247 28.18 11.93 -10.81
CA GLU A 247 28.04 11.07 -9.63
C GLU A 247 29.43 10.65 -9.10
N TRP A 248 30.22 11.65 -8.71
CA TRP A 248 31.49 11.47 -7.99
C TRP A 248 32.44 10.49 -8.68
N GLN A 249 32.88 9.44 -7.97
CA GLN A 249 33.78 8.41 -8.51
C GLN A 249 33.20 7.63 -9.70
N TYR A 250 31.88 7.63 -9.89
CA TYR A 250 31.23 6.98 -11.02
C TYR A 250 31.14 7.87 -12.26
N GLY A 251 31.58 9.12 -12.17
CA GLY A 251 31.43 10.10 -13.23
C GLY A 251 29.99 10.21 -13.69
N TYR A 252 29.76 10.17 -15.00
CA TYR A 252 28.41 10.30 -15.58
C TYR A 252 27.67 8.98 -15.76
N SER A 253 28.22 7.85 -15.29
CA SER A 253 27.66 6.50 -15.52
C SER A 253 26.48 6.14 -14.62
N LYS A 254 26.21 6.93 -13.58
CA LYS A 254 25.07 6.76 -12.67
C LYS A 254 24.20 8.00 -12.74
N ARG A 255 22.89 7.79 -12.91
CA ARG A 255 21.92 8.85 -13.12
C ARG A 255 20.89 8.82 -12.01
N PHE A 256 20.90 9.83 -11.14
CA PHE A 256 19.94 9.99 -10.05
C PHE A 256 18.81 10.97 -10.38
N GLY A 257 18.95 11.74 -11.47
CA GLY A 257 18.06 12.83 -11.78
C GLY A 257 16.63 12.39 -12.05
N ILE A 258 15.67 13.16 -11.54
CA ILE A 258 14.27 13.14 -12.02
C ILE A 258 14.10 13.90 -13.34
N VAL A 259 15.15 14.62 -13.77
CA VAL A 259 15.30 15.22 -15.09
C VAL A 259 16.52 14.61 -15.76
N HIS A 260 16.32 14.00 -16.93
CA HIS A 260 17.38 13.50 -17.78
C HIS A 260 18.17 14.68 -18.37
N VAL A 261 19.50 14.52 -18.46
CA VAL A 261 20.38 15.45 -19.17
C VAL A 261 21.11 14.70 -20.28
N ASP A 262 20.93 15.15 -21.52
CA ASP A 262 21.85 14.77 -22.60
C ASP A 262 23.16 15.54 -22.39
N TYR A 263 24.24 14.83 -22.05
CA TYR A 263 25.50 15.49 -21.72
C TYR A 263 26.19 16.14 -22.95
N LYS A 264 25.87 15.72 -24.17
CA LYS A 264 26.42 16.31 -25.40
C LYS A 264 25.73 17.61 -25.75
N THR A 265 24.40 17.63 -25.71
CA THR A 265 23.59 18.79 -26.13
C THR A 265 23.19 19.69 -24.97
N GLN A 266 23.31 19.20 -23.73
CA GLN A 266 22.78 19.82 -22.52
C GLN A 266 21.24 19.97 -22.54
N GLU A 267 20.54 19.22 -23.39
CA GLU A 267 19.08 19.21 -23.37
C GLU A 267 18.57 18.53 -22.09
N ARG A 268 17.50 19.09 -21.51
CA ARG A 268 16.86 18.59 -20.29
C ARG A 268 15.50 18.00 -20.63
N THR A 269 15.27 16.76 -20.22
CA THR A 269 13.99 16.08 -20.43
C THR A 269 13.45 15.57 -19.10
N VAL A 270 12.27 16.06 -18.70
CA VAL A 270 11.63 15.62 -17.44
C VAL A 270 11.25 14.14 -17.56
N LYS A 271 11.73 13.31 -16.62
CA LYS A 271 11.38 11.88 -16.53
C LYS A 271 10.01 11.72 -15.87
N ASP A 272 9.40 10.54 -15.98
CA ASP A 272 8.12 10.24 -15.36
C ASP A 272 8.19 10.40 -13.83
N SER A 273 9.32 10.04 -13.20
CA SER A 273 9.55 10.34 -11.78
C SER A 273 9.52 11.84 -11.44
N GLY A 274 9.98 12.72 -12.34
CA GLY A 274 9.88 14.16 -12.16
C GLY A 274 8.44 14.65 -12.20
N ARG A 275 7.61 14.07 -13.07
CA ARG A 275 6.17 14.36 -13.12
C ARG A 275 5.46 13.88 -11.85
N VAL A 276 5.80 12.69 -11.36
CA VAL A 276 5.26 12.15 -10.09
C VAL A 276 5.64 13.06 -8.91
N MET A 277 6.88 13.53 -8.84
CA MET A 277 7.31 14.46 -7.78
C MET A 277 6.60 15.81 -7.88
N SER A 278 6.36 16.32 -9.10
CA SER A 278 5.59 17.54 -9.32
C SER A 278 4.14 17.39 -8.86
N GLU A 279 3.49 16.27 -9.21
CA GLU A 279 2.13 15.96 -8.76
C GLU A 279 2.07 15.86 -7.23
N LEU A 280 2.99 15.11 -6.62
CA LEU A 280 3.08 14.98 -5.17
C LEU A 280 3.26 16.34 -4.50
N ALA A 281 4.17 17.19 -4.98
CA ALA A 281 4.42 18.50 -4.40
C ALA A 281 3.19 19.43 -4.50
N SER A 282 2.45 19.37 -5.61
CA SER A 282 1.26 20.21 -5.82
C SER A 282 0.03 19.73 -5.05
N THR A 283 -0.12 18.41 -4.85
CA THR A 283 -1.32 17.81 -4.25
C THR A 283 -1.11 17.37 -2.79
N ASN A 284 0.14 17.31 -2.35
CA ASN A 284 0.56 16.67 -1.10
C ASN A 284 -0.01 15.24 -0.94
N THR A 285 -0.25 14.55 -2.06
CA THR A 285 -0.89 13.23 -2.10
C THR A 285 0.00 12.23 -2.82
N LEU A 286 0.39 11.16 -2.12
CA LEU A 286 1.17 10.08 -2.71
C LEU A 286 0.26 9.02 -3.33
N ARG A 287 0.23 8.96 -4.67
CA ARG A 287 -0.45 7.89 -5.43
C ARG A 287 0.51 6.73 -5.65
N ILE A 288 0.46 5.74 -4.77
CA ILE A 288 1.29 4.53 -4.85
C ILE A 288 0.44 3.31 -5.20
N ARG A 289 0.97 2.42 -6.05
CA ARG A 289 0.34 1.12 -6.32
C ARG A 289 0.37 0.26 -5.05
N GLN A 290 -0.74 -0.38 -4.72
CA GLN A 290 -0.88 -1.20 -3.50
C GLN A 290 0.26 -2.23 -3.34
N ARG A 291 0.58 -2.98 -4.40
CA ARG A 291 1.72 -3.93 -4.44
C ARG A 291 3.07 -3.31 -4.08
N TRP A 292 3.31 -2.04 -4.44
CA TRP A 292 4.56 -1.35 -4.14
C TRP A 292 4.58 -0.89 -2.68
N LEU A 293 3.44 -0.41 -2.16
CA LEU A 293 3.28 -0.09 -0.75
C LEU A 293 3.53 -1.32 0.14
N GLU A 294 2.94 -2.47 -0.20
CA GLU A 294 3.13 -3.72 0.52
C GLU A 294 4.60 -4.17 0.52
N ALA A 295 5.25 -4.13 -0.65
CA ALA A 295 6.67 -4.43 -0.77
C ALA A 295 7.57 -3.47 0.04
N SER A 296 7.14 -2.21 0.26
CA SER A 296 7.89 -1.25 1.07
C SER A 296 7.92 -1.61 2.57
N ASN A 297 6.87 -2.29 3.05
CA ASN A 297 6.72 -2.73 4.44
C ASN A 297 7.44 -4.06 4.73
N PHE A 298 7.97 -4.73 3.70
CA PHE A 298 8.61 -6.04 3.85
C PHE A 298 9.94 -5.93 4.60
N SER A 299 9.89 -6.07 5.93
CA SER A 299 11.04 -6.40 6.77
C SER A 299 11.04 -7.92 6.96
N PRO A 300 12.06 -8.66 6.48
CA PRO A 300 12.18 -10.08 6.78
C PRO A 300 12.13 -10.30 8.30
N PRO A 301 11.45 -11.37 8.80
CA PRO A 301 11.36 -11.64 10.22
C PRO A 301 12.75 -11.89 10.82
N LYS A 302 13.00 -11.34 12.02
CA LYS A 302 14.19 -11.65 12.81
C LYS A 302 14.14 -13.09 13.31
N ALA A 303 14.81 -14.01 12.63
CA ALA A 303 15.02 -15.35 13.16
C ALA A 303 16.44 -15.85 12.84
N GLY A 304 17.20 -16.16 13.90
CA GLY A 304 18.17 -17.25 13.86
C GLY A 304 19.57 -17.03 13.27
N GLY A 305 19.94 -15.86 12.77
CA GLY A 305 21.30 -15.61 12.27
C GLY A 305 21.59 -16.32 10.96
N LEU A 306 22.34 -15.66 10.09
CA LEU A 306 22.78 -16.27 8.84
C LEU A 306 23.57 -17.54 9.14
N ARG A 307 22.98 -18.69 8.82
CA ARG A 307 23.74 -19.87 8.45
C ARG A 307 24.06 -19.71 6.97
N GLU A 308 25.34 -19.73 6.64
CA GLU A 308 25.76 -20.09 5.30
C GLU A 308 25.26 -21.53 5.08
N SER A 309 24.22 -21.69 4.27
CA SER A 309 23.84 -22.98 3.76
C SER A 309 24.59 -23.18 2.45
N GLY A 310 25.57 -24.07 2.46
CA GLY A 310 25.86 -24.87 1.28
C GLY A 310 24.59 -25.60 0.85
N ASP A 311 24.40 -25.68 -0.46
CA ASP A 311 23.61 -26.66 -1.21
C ASP A 311 22.31 -27.16 -0.54
N ASP A 312 21.20 -26.44 -0.75
CA ASP A 312 19.91 -27.05 -1.15
C ASP A 312 18.86 -25.96 -1.48
N PRO A 313 18.00 -26.12 -2.51
CA PRO A 313 17.17 -25.06 -3.04
C PRO A 313 15.74 -25.06 -2.46
N LEU A 314 15.15 -23.86 -2.49
CA LEU A 314 13.71 -23.62 -2.67
C LEU A 314 12.73 -24.11 -1.58
N ALA A 315 12.27 -23.17 -0.74
CA ALA A 315 10.86 -23.15 -0.28
C ALA A 315 10.42 -21.78 0.26
N VAL A 316 9.20 -21.38 -0.13
CA VAL A 316 8.47 -20.16 0.26
C VAL A 316 7.00 -20.57 0.49
N MET A 317 6.31 -20.08 1.55
CA MET A 317 4.83 -19.89 1.54
C MET A 317 4.24 -19.05 2.72
N VAL A 318 3.01 -18.57 2.54
CA VAL A 318 2.32 -17.35 3.09
C VAL A 318 0.89 -17.67 3.59
N TYR A 319 0.29 -16.92 4.55
CA TYR A 319 -1.18 -16.90 4.85
C TYR A 319 -1.74 -15.51 5.30
N MET A 320 -3.09 -15.35 5.41
CA MET A 320 -3.90 -14.10 5.52
C MET A 320 -4.95 -14.06 6.70
N ASP A 321 -5.35 -12.89 7.31
CA ASP A 321 -6.38 -12.80 8.40
C ASP A 321 -7.80 -12.63 7.88
N ALA A 322 -8.73 -13.00 8.75
CA ALA A 322 -10.02 -13.63 8.51
C ALA A 322 -11.25 -12.72 8.43
N ASP A 323 -11.09 -11.43 8.21
CA ASP A 323 -12.26 -10.60 7.89
C ASP A 323 -12.08 -10.08 6.45
N ALA A 324 -13.08 -10.01 5.58
CA ALA A 324 -13.01 -9.48 4.17
C ALA A 324 -11.84 -9.89 3.26
N PHE A 325 -11.80 -11.17 2.90
CA PHE A 325 -11.94 -11.46 1.47
C PHE A 325 -13.13 -12.39 1.24
N ASN A 326 -13.84 -12.15 0.13
CA ASN A 326 -14.74 -13.10 -0.49
C ASN A 326 -14.12 -13.43 -1.85
N GLU A 327 -13.68 -14.69 -1.95
CA GLU A 327 -13.48 -15.62 -3.08
C GLU A 327 -12.84 -15.20 -4.44
N ASP A 328 -12.67 -13.93 -4.84
CA ASP A 328 -12.34 -13.63 -6.27
C ASP A 328 -11.02 -12.88 -6.58
N ASP A 329 -10.13 -12.66 -5.61
CA ASP A 329 -8.87 -11.91 -5.84
C ASP A 329 -7.63 -12.82 -6.02
N ALA A 330 -7.80 -14.02 -6.57
CA ALA A 330 -6.69 -14.91 -6.94
C ALA A 330 -6.10 -14.54 -8.31
N PHE A 331 -4.79 -14.27 -8.37
CA PHE A 331 -4.03 -14.37 -9.63
C PHE A 331 -2.72 -15.12 -9.44
N SER A 332 -2.37 -15.85 -10.51
CA SER A 332 -1.38 -16.91 -10.65
C SER A 332 0.05 -16.42 -10.91
N PHE A 333 1.02 -17.31 -10.66
CA PHE A 333 2.39 -17.22 -11.19
C PHE A 333 2.60 -18.34 -12.20
N SER A 334 3.14 -18.04 -13.39
CA SER A 334 3.77 -19.04 -14.25
C SER A 334 5.29 -19.03 -14.01
N VAL A 335 5.87 -20.22 -13.88
CA VAL A 335 7.32 -20.43 -13.89
C VAL A 335 7.63 -21.17 -15.18
N GLU A 336 8.25 -20.51 -16.15
CA GLU A 336 8.77 -21.16 -17.35
C GLU A 336 10.29 -21.26 -17.28
N GLY A 337 10.80 -22.47 -17.53
CA GLY A 337 12.20 -22.69 -17.93
C GLY A 337 13.07 -23.47 -16.94
N VAL A 338 12.67 -24.69 -16.54
CA VAL A 338 13.66 -25.72 -16.15
C VAL A 338 13.21 -27.08 -16.69
N GLN A 339 13.87 -27.54 -17.75
CA GLN A 339 13.82 -28.93 -18.20
C GLN A 339 14.67 -29.80 -17.27
N SER A 340 14.10 -30.92 -16.85
CA SER A 340 14.78 -31.97 -16.08
C SER A 340 15.76 -32.77 -16.94
N GLN A 341 16.84 -33.24 -16.35
CA GLN A 341 17.35 -34.56 -16.68
C GLN A 341 17.59 -35.36 -15.40
N ASP A 342 16.72 -36.33 -15.21
CA ASP A 342 16.95 -37.64 -14.58
C ASP A 342 17.75 -37.69 -13.27
N GLU A 343 17.06 -37.36 -12.18
CA GLU A 343 16.88 -38.25 -11.05
C GLU A 343 15.50 -37.95 -10.45
N GLN A 344 14.67 -38.97 -10.24
CA GLN A 344 13.34 -38.79 -9.66
C GLN A 344 13.46 -38.13 -8.29
N ILE A 345 13.01 -36.88 -8.13
CA ILE A 345 12.58 -36.42 -6.81
C ILE A 345 11.24 -37.11 -6.56
N ASN A 346 11.29 -38.16 -5.74
CA ASN A 346 10.10 -38.60 -5.01
C ASN A 346 9.61 -37.40 -4.21
N ILE A 347 8.51 -36.79 -4.63
CA ILE A 347 7.69 -35.98 -3.72
C ILE A 347 7.07 -36.98 -2.75
N GLY A 348 7.84 -37.35 -1.74
CA GLY A 348 7.32 -37.94 -0.53
C GLY A 348 6.47 -36.88 0.16
N LEU A 349 5.24 -36.70 -0.32
CA LEU A 349 4.17 -36.08 0.45
C LEU A 349 3.92 -37.01 1.64
N SER A 350 4.73 -36.86 2.69
CA SER A 350 4.36 -37.39 4.00
C SER A 350 3.24 -36.50 4.52
N ILE A 351 2.07 -36.68 3.93
CA ILE A 351 0.81 -36.11 4.38
C ILE A 351 0.71 -36.48 5.85
N CYS A 352 0.54 -35.47 6.71
CA CYS A 352 0.12 -35.72 8.08
C CYS A 352 -1.15 -36.57 7.99
N GLY A 353 -1.08 -37.84 8.39
CA GLY A 353 -2.13 -38.86 8.20
C GLY A 353 -3.48 -38.56 8.86
N TYR A 354 -3.65 -37.36 9.41
CA TYR A 354 -4.89 -36.85 9.99
C TYR A 354 -5.71 -35.98 9.03
N LEU A 355 -5.16 -35.54 7.88
CA LEU A 355 -5.93 -34.87 6.83
C LEU A 355 -6.50 -35.88 5.84
N ASN A 356 -7.47 -36.67 6.31
CA ASN A 356 -8.29 -37.47 5.40
C ASN A 356 -9.22 -36.53 4.62
N TYR A 357 -8.92 -36.37 3.33
CA TYR A 357 -9.85 -36.13 2.21
C TYR A 357 -10.59 -34.81 1.99
N GLN A 358 -10.45 -33.71 2.76
CA GLN A 358 -11.22 -32.48 2.47
C GLN A 358 -10.49 -31.15 2.66
N GLY A 359 -9.30 -31.00 2.08
CA GLY A 359 -8.50 -29.78 2.25
C GLY A 359 -7.83 -29.20 1.01
N PHE A 360 -7.63 -29.97 -0.06
CA PHE A 360 -7.14 -29.42 -1.31
C PHE A 360 -7.47 -30.31 -2.52
N SER A 361 -7.47 -29.71 -3.70
CA SER A 361 -7.53 -30.38 -5.00
C SER A 361 -6.44 -29.83 -5.92
N ILE A 362 -6.01 -30.62 -6.91
CA ILE A 362 -5.01 -30.21 -7.91
C ILE A 362 -5.67 -30.30 -9.29
N PHE A 363 -5.58 -29.22 -10.06
CA PHE A 363 -6.08 -29.18 -11.44
C PHE A 363 -5.16 -28.29 -12.28
N ASP A 364 -4.69 -28.81 -13.42
CA ASP A 364 -3.77 -28.14 -14.36
C ASP A 364 -2.50 -27.53 -13.71
N GLY A 365 -1.85 -28.30 -12.84
CA GLY A 365 -0.61 -27.87 -12.18
C GLY A 365 -0.78 -26.83 -11.07
N VAL A 366 -2.02 -26.50 -10.68
CA VAL A 366 -2.34 -25.55 -9.61
C VAL A 366 -3.00 -26.27 -8.42
N LEU A 367 -2.63 -25.86 -7.20
CA LEU A 367 -3.16 -26.37 -5.92
C LEU A 367 -4.26 -25.45 -5.37
N TYR A 368 -5.39 -26.04 -4.95
CA TYR A 368 -6.56 -25.33 -4.43
C TYR A 368 -6.82 -25.72 -2.97
N PHE A 369 -7.07 -24.80 -2.03
CA PHE A 369 -7.32 -25.13 -0.62
C PHE A 369 -8.75 -24.85 -0.15
N ARG A 370 -9.24 -25.60 0.85
CA ARG A 370 -10.57 -25.41 1.49
C ARG A 370 -10.49 -24.52 2.75
N LYS A 371 -11.52 -23.67 2.93
CA LYS A 371 -11.71 -22.72 4.05
C LYS A 371 -11.80 -23.39 5.44
N GLN A 372 -11.21 -22.79 6.49
CA GLN A 372 -11.33 -23.24 7.90
C GLN A 372 -11.50 -22.08 8.90
N GLU A 373 -12.07 -22.34 10.09
CA GLU A 373 -12.28 -21.37 11.19
C GLU A 373 -11.14 -21.34 12.22
N ALA A 374 -11.08 -20.28 13.04
CA ALA A 374 -9.98 -20.01 13.97
C ALA A 374 -9.91 -20.98 15.17
N ASP A 375 -11.08 -21.42 15.68
CA ASP A 375 -11.17 -22.31 16.86
C ASP A 375 -10.72 -23.76 16.53
N ASP A 376 -10.82 -24.16 15.26
CA ASP A 376 -10.32 -25.45 14.77
C ASP A 376 -8.78 -25.51 14.81
N LEU A 377 -8.11 -24.41 14.44
CA LEU A 377 -6.64 -24.31 14.31
C LEU A 377 -5.89 -24.39 15.65
N GLU A 378 -6.52 -23.98 16.75
CA GLU A 378 -5.90 -23.99 18.08
C GLU A 378 -5.86 -25.41 18.70
N THR A 379 -6.75 -26.30 18.26
CA THR A 379 -6.84 -27.69 18.70
C THR A 379 -5.74 -28.58 18.10
N TYR A 380 -5.16 -28.21 16.95
CA TYR A 380 -4.17 -29.01 16.19
C TYR A 380 -2.69 -28.60 16.40
N ARG A 381 -2.38 -27.77 17.40
CA ARG A 381 -1.08 -27.14 17.70
C ARG A 381 0.08 -28.08 18.13
N LYS A 382 0.09 -29.37 17.79
CA LYS A 382 1.20 -30.27 18.19
C LYS A 382 2.29 -30.34 17.11
N SER A 383 3.29 -29.49 17.31
CA SER A 383 4.71 -29.62 16.96
C SER A 383 5.11 -30.66 15.89
N ALA A 384 5.49 -30.16 14.71
CA ALA A 384 6.49 -30.78 13.85
C ALA A 384 7.50 -29.70 13.41
N PRO A 385 8.80 -30.04 13.26
CA PRO A 385 9.78 -29.13 12.69
C PRO A 385 9.41 -28.83 11.23
N GLY A 386 9.39 -27.55 10.83
CA GLY A 386 9.21 -27.15 9.44
C GLY A 386 7.94 -26.37 9.10
N THR A 387 7.10 -25.98 10.07
CA THR A 387 5.85 -25.24 9.77
C THR A 387 5.60 -24.07 10.71
N MET A 388 5.26 -22.88 10.17
CA MET A 388 4.68 -21.77 10.91
C MET A 388 3.74 -20.90 10.03
N LEU A 389 2.70 -20.35 10.66
CA LEU A 389 1.52 -19.61 10.15
C LEU A 389 1.70 -18.07 10.22
N VAL A 390 1.16 -17.28 9.26
CA VAL A 390 0.95 -15.78 9.35
C VAL A 390 -0.27 -15.32 8.51
N VAL A 391 -0.66 -14.03 8.51
CA VAL A 391 -2.03 -13.51 8.28
C VAL A 391 -2.01 -11.95 7.91
N VAL A 392 -2.78 -11.40 6.92
CA VAL A 392 -2.86 -9.95 6.42
C VAL A 392 -4.22 -9.56 5.72
N ARG A 393 -4.62 -8.25 5.65
CA ARG A 393 -5.81 -7.67 4.93
C ARG A 393 -5.64 -6.19 4.40
N ALA A 394 -6.33 -5.78 3.31
CA ALA A 394 -6.56 -4.37 2.85
C ALA A 394 -7.85 -4.17 1.98
N ALA A 395 -8.36 -2.93 1.77
CA ALA A 395 -9.60 -2.60 1.02
C ALA A 395 -9.44 -1.44 -0.03
N PRO A 396 -10.28 -1.33 -1.11
CA PRO A 396 -10.08 -0.37 -2.24
C PRO A 396 -11.09 0.80 -2.37
N GLN A 397 -10.75 1.84 -3.16
CA GLN A 397 -11.56 3.04 -3.55
C GLN A 397 -12.02 3.01 -5.05
N ARG A 398 -13.15 3.67 -5.39
CA ARG A 398 -13.89 3.63 -6.69
C ARG A 398 -13.65 4.86 -7.61
N PRO A 399 -13.88 4.77 -8.95
CA PRO A 399 -13.88 5.92 -9.88
C PRO A 399 -15.17 6.76 -9.84
N HIS A 400 -15.07 8.06 -10.15
CA HIS A 400 -16.21 9.00 -10.23
C HIS A 400 -17.12 8.71 -11.43
N GLY A 401 -18.44 8.69 -11.18
CA GLY A 401 -19.50 8.43 -12.17
C GLY A 401 -20.11 7.02 -12.12
N SER A 402 -19.63 6.12 -11.27
CA SER A 402 -20.16 4.75 -11.21
C SER A 402 -21.48 4.67 -10.43
N ARG A 403 -22.57 4.30 -11.11
CA ARG A 403 -23.79 3.80 -10.45
C ARG A 403 -23.42 2.67 -9.48
N THR A 404 -24.01 2.70 -8.29
CA THR A 404 -23.75 1.77 -7.20
C THR A 404 -24.88 0.76 -7.12
N ILE A 405 -24.57 -0.49 -7.41
CA ILE A 405 -25.52 -1.59 -7.22
C ILE A 405 -25.68 -1.88 -5.73
N VAL A 406 -26.92 -1.88 -5.27
CA VAL A 406 -27.36 -2.14 -3.91
C VAL A 406 -28.15 -3.45 -3.91
N PRO A 407 -27.70 -4.48 -3.16
CA PRO A 407 -28.43 -5.74 -3.08
C PRO A 407 -29.73 -5.55 -2.30
N MET A 408 -30.82 -6.11 -2.81
CA MET A 408 -32.14 -6.12 -2.19
C MET A 408 -32.71 -7.55 -2.18
N GLY A 409 -33.56 -7.90 -1.21
CA GLY A 409 -34.27 -9.20 -1.20
C GLY A 409 -33.49 -10.36 -0.59
N CYS A 410 -33.32 -11.48 -1.29
CA CYS A 410 -32.61 -12.64 -0.74
C CYS A 410 -31.10 -12.35 -0.61
N VAL A 411 -30.71 -11.85 0.58
CA VAL A 411 -29.36 -11.33 0.87
C VAL A 411 -28.24 -12.28 0.49
N PRO A 412 -28.27 -13.58 0.86
CA PRO A 412 -27.20 -14.49 0.50
C PRO A 412 -26.97 -14.51 -1.01
N ALA A 413 -28.03 -14.57 -1.82
CA ALA A 413 -27.92 -14.66 -3.27
C ALA A 413 -27.46 -13.35 -3.92
N ALA A 414 -28.12 -12.22 -3.64
CA ALA A 414 -27.77 -10.93 -4.22
C ALA A 414 -26.36 -10.47 -3.80
N THR A 415 -26.01 -10.70 -2.54
CA THR A 415 -24.71 -10.31 -2.00
C THR A 415 -23.58 -11.19 -2.51
N ASP A 416 -23.80 -12.51 -2.55
CA ASP A 416 -22.84 -13.46 -3.12
C ASP A 416 -22.65 -13.19 -4.60
N PHE A 417 -23.74 -12.91 -5.34
CA PHE A 417 -23.68 -12.51 -6.74
C PHE A 417 -22.77 -11.29 -6.94
N LEU A 418 -23.04 -10.18 -6.23
CA LEU A 418 -22.26 -8.95 -6.37
C LEU A 418 -20.79 -9.10 -5.94
N LYS A 419 -20.50 -9.99 -4.98
CA LYS A 419 -19.12 -10.30 -4.58
C LYS A 419 -18.40 -11.04 -5.68
N ARG A 420 -19.00 -12.14 -6.16
CA ARG A 420 -18.43 -13.02 -7.19
C ARG A 420 -18.21 -12.34 -8.53
N THR A 421 -19.09 -11.41 -8.88
CA THR A 421 -18.97 -10.65 -10.14
C THR A 421 -17.98 -9.48 -10.00
N GLY A 422 -17.41 -9.23 -8.81
CA GLY A 422 -16.48 -8.12 -8.54
C GLY A 422 -17.14 -6.74 -8.37
N TRP A 423 -18.47 -6.68 -8.20
CA TRP A 423 -19.25 -5.45 -8.10
C TRP A 423 -19.39 -4.92 -6.66
N ARG A 424 -19.21 -5.78 -5.65
CA ARG A 424 -19.35 -5.38 -4.24
C ARG A 424 -18.11 -4.67 -3.71
N ARG A 425 -17.95 -3.39 -4.07
CA ARG A 425 -16.77 -2.62 -3.64
C ARG A 425 -16.89 -1.97 -2.25
N CYS A 426 -18.07 -1.98 -1.61
CA CYS A 426 -18.28 -1.40 -0.26
C CYS A 426 -19.35 -2.16 0.55
N PRO A 427 -19.26 -2.19 1.89
CA PRO A 427 -20.34 -2.68 2.73
C PRO A 427 -21.45 -1.62 2.78
N MET A 428 -22.62 -1.94 2.23
CA MET A 428 -23.82 -1.14 2.41
C MET A 428 -24.47 -1.53 3.75
N PRO A 429 -25.08 -0.57 4.47
CA PRO A 429 -25.67 -0.83 5.80
C PRO A 429 -26.78 -1.87 5.77
N PHE A 430 -27.45 -1.94 4.63
CA PHE A 430 -28.74 -2.56 4.47
C PHE A 430 -28.61 -3.69 3.48
N ASP A 431 -28.05 -4.79 3.93
CA ASP A 431 -28.31 -6.06 3.28
C ASP A 431 -29.73 -6.46 3.73
N TRP A 432 -30.78 -5.95 3.04
CA TRP A 432 -32.18 -6.17 3.41
C TRP A 432 -32.57 -7.62 3.15
N CYS A 433 -32.55 -8.45 4.19
CA CYS A 433 -32.94 -9.85 4.08
C CYS A 433 -34.46 -9.94 4.16
N CYS A 434 -35.09 -10.19 3.02
CA CYS A 434 -36.52 -10.48 2.98
C CYS A 434 -36.69 -11.84 2.31
N VAL A 435 -36.91 -12.85 3.15
CA VAL A 435 -37.01 -14.24 2.72
C VAL A 435 -38.44 -14.56 2.27
N THR A 436 -39.43 -13.77 2.70
CA THR A 436 -40.83 -13.96 2.31
C THR A 436 -41.49 -12.65 1.90
N PRO A 437 -42.54 -12.68 1.07
CA PRO A 437 -43.33 -11.49 0.71
C PRO A 437 -43.89 -10.73 1.93
N LYS A 438 -44.22 -11.44 3.02
CA LYS A 438 -44.70 -10.81 4.26
C LYS A 438 -43.60 -10.03 4.99
N VAL A 439 -42.39 -10.59 5.03
CA VAL A 439 -41.20 -9.91 5.58
C VAL A 439 -40.81 -8.72 4.70
N TRP A 440 -40.90 -8.91 3.38
CA TRP A 440 -40.67 -7.87 2.39
C TRP A 440 -41.57 -6.65 2.64
N LYS A 441 -42.88 -6.88 2.69
CA LYS A 441 -43.87 -5.82 2.94
C LYS A 441 -43.60 -5.08 4.26
N HIS A 442 -43.35 -5.83 5.33
CA HIS A 442 -43.06 -5.25 6.64
C HIS A 442 -41.78 -4.39 6.63
N ALA A 443 -40.72 -4.84 5.94
CA ALA A 443 -39.47 -4.11 5.82
C ALA A 443 -39.62 -2.82 4.98
N MET A 444 -40.39 -2.87 3.91
CA MET A 444 -40.64 -1.70 3.06
C MET A 444 -41.50 -0.66 3.76
N ASP A 445 -42.62 -1.07 4.37
CA ASP A 445 -43.58 -0.17 4.99
C ASP A 445 -43.05 0.49 6.29
N ASN A 446 -42.30 -0.25 7.11
CA ASN A 446 -41.93 0.20 8.46
C ASN A 446 -40.45 0.55 8.62
N HIS A 447 -39.54 -0.07 7.85
CA HIS A 447 -38.12 0.03 8.15
C HIS A 447 -37.38 0.97 7.20
N PHE A 448 -37.66 0.93 5.90
CA PHE A 448 -36.98 1.78 4.93
C PHE A 448 -37.19 3.28 5.20
N GLN A 449 -38.45 3.67 5.42
CA GLN A 449 -38.80 5.06 5.72
C GLN A 449 -38.28 5.53 7.08
N THR A 450 -38.33 4.67 8.10
CA THR A 450 -37.82 4.97 9.45
C THR A 450 -36.30 5.14 9.46
N VAL A 451 -35.60 4.34 8.65
CA VAL A 451 -34.15 4.39 8.48
C VAL A 451 -33.70 5.69 7.81
N ILE A 452 -34.35 6.10 6.72
CA ILE A 452 -33.91 7.31 6.00
C ILE A 452 -34.35 8.60 6.73
N LYS A 453 -35.43 8.53 7.53
CA LYS A 453 -35.95 9.67 8.31
C LYS A 453 -35.38 9.78 9.72
N SER A 454 -34.47 8.89 10.15
CA SER A 454 -33.94 8.91 11.51
C SER A 454 -33.16 10.22 11.77
N GLU A 455 -33.53 10.96 12.81
CA GLU A 455 -32.91 12.25 13.14
C GLU A 455 -31.44 12.10 13.57
N ARG A 456 -30.60 13.02 13.07
CA ARG A 456 -29.20 13.12 13.48
C ARG A 456 -29.09 13.46 14.97
N GLY A 457 -28.29 12.68 15.70
CA GLY A 457 -27.89 12.99 17.09
C GLY A 457 -28.50 12.11 18.17
N SER A 458 -29.36 11.14 17.82
CA SER A 458 -29.81 10.13 18.78
C SER A 458 -28.63 9.26 19.25
N LYS A 459 -28.62 8.92 20.55
CA LYS A 459 -27.63 8.02 21.17
C LYS A 459 -27.71 6.59 20.63
N TYR A 460 -28.87 6.22 20.09
CA TYR A 460 -29.15 4.92 19.47
C TYR A 460 -29.86 5.15 18.14
N HIS A 461 -29.47 4.41 17.11
CA HIS A 461 -30.15 4.46 15.82
C HIS A 461 -31.40 3.56 15.92
N PRO A 462 -32.56 3.94 15.37
CA PRO A 462 -33.80 3.14 15.46
C PRO A 462 -33.60 1.68 15.05
N TYR A 463 -32.72 1.44 14.07
CA TYR A 463 -32.38 0.11 13.59
C TYR A 463 -31.64 -0.78 14.59
N GLU A 464 -30.94 -0.25 15.59
CA GLU A 464 -30.38 -1.08 16.68
C GLU A 464 -31.47 -1.67 17.58
N LEU A 465 -32.62 -1.00 17.65
CA LEU A 465 -33.77 -1.41 18.46
C LEU A 465 -34.76 -2.27 17.66
N MET A 466 -34.74 -2.21 16.32
CA MET A 466 -35.69 -2.94 15.46
C MET A 466 -35.45 -4.46 15.38
N PHE A 467 -34.27 -4.96 15.77
CA PHE A 467 -33.93 -6.40 15.69
C PHE A 467 -33.75 -7.07 17.06
N SER A 468 -34.20 -6.45 18.16
CA SER A 468 -34.20 -7.12 19.47
C SER A 468 -35.03 -8.40 19.47
N ASP A 469 -36.10 -8.43 18.65
CA ASP A 469 -37.15 -9.46 18.74
C ASP A 469 -37.35 -10.26 17.44
N ILE A 470 -36.55 -10.02 16.40
CA ILE A 470 -36.59 -10.80 15.15
C ILE A 470 -35.23 -11.46 14.93
N SER A 471 -35.21 -12.79 14.84
CA SER A 471 -34.03 -13.63 14.58
C SER A 471 -33.49 -13.50 13.14
N MET A 472 -33.55 -12.31 12.54
CA MET A 472 -32.83 -12.02 11.31
C MET A 472 -31.42 -11.58 11.65
N LEU A 473 -30.47 -12.50 11.42
CA LEU A 473 -29.03 -12.26 11.37
C LEU A 473 -28.47 -11.51 12.59
N LYS A 474 -28.23 -12.25 13.68
CA LYS A 474 -27.14 -11.92 14.63
C LYS A 474 -25.83 -11.83 13.84
N ARG A 475 -25.49 -10.66 13.31
CA ARG A 475 -24.10 -10.34 12.95
C ARG A 475 -23.32 -10.29 14.26
N ARG A 476 -22.50 -11.32 14.49
CA ARG A 476 -21.48 -11.32 15.55
C ARG A 476 -20.64 -10.06 15.37
N ARG A 477 -20.67 -9.16 16.35
CA ARG A 477 -20.13 -7.78 16.36
C ARG A 477 -21.09 -6.78 15.71
N GLY A 478 -22.06 -6.31 16.51
CA GLY A 478 -22.99 -5.26 16.13
C GLY A 478 -22.28 -4.05 15.52
N TRP A 479 -22.92 -3.43 14.53
CA TRP A 479 -22.43 -2.20 13.95
C TRP A 479 -22.61 -1.12 14.99
N GLY A 480 -21.54 -0.46 15.43
CA GLY A 480 -21.68 0.67 16.34
C GLY A 480 -22.58 1.72 15.70
N THR A 481 -23.45 2.36 16.49
CA THR A 481 -24.45 3.35 16.07
C THR A 481 -23.93 4.34 15.02
N GLN A 482 -22.69 4.82 15.18
CA GLN A 482 -22.04 5.75 14.24
C GLN A 482 -21.74 5.14 12.87
N CYS A 483 -21.39 3.85 12.81
CA CYS A 483 -21.17 3.13 11.56
C CYS A 483 -22.47 3.01 10.77
N LEU A 484 -23.58 2.76 11.48
CA LEU A 484 -24.89 2.66 10.88
C LEU A 484 -25.36 4.00 10.32
N HIS A 485 -25.25 5.10 11.10
CA HIS A 485 -25.53 6.46 10.61
C HIS A 485 -24.76 6.80 9.34
N ARG A 486 -23.42 6.65 9.32
CA ARG A 486 -22.60 6.95 8.13
C ARG A 486 -23.03 6.15 6.90
N SER A 487 -23.44 4.92 7.12
CA SER A 487 -23.82 4.01 6.06
C SER A 487 -25.21 4.38 5.51
N VAL A 488 -26.15 4.76 6.38
CA VAL A 488 -27.47 5.31 5.98
C VAL A 488 -27.28 6.59 5.18
N GLU A 489 -26.47 7.53 5.69
CA GLU A 489 -26.17 8.80 5.03
C GLU A 489 -25.62 8.56 3.63
N ARG A 490 -24.69 7.61 3.48
CA ARG A 490 -24.16 7.24 2.17
C ARG A 490 -25.24 6.71 1.22
N LEU A 491 -26.14 5.85 1.69
CA LEU A 491 -27.24 5.36 0.84
C LEU A 491 -28.18 6.52 0.45
N THR A 492 -28.53 7.38 1.40
CA THR A 492 -29.36 8.56 1.16
C THR A 492 -28.72 9.48 0.12
N GLU A 493 -27.41 9.73 0.22
CA GLU A 493 -26.68 10.51 -0.78
C GLU A 493 -26.71 9.89 -2.17
N LEU A 494 -26.54 8.57 -2.27
CA LEU A 494 -26.59 7.85 -3.55
C LEU A 494 -27.99 7.89 -4.18
N LEU A 495 -29.04 7.72 -3.37
CA LEU A 495 -30.43 7.82 -3.81
C LEU A 495 -30.76 9.25 -4.28
N GLN A 496 -30.35 10.27 -3.52
CA GLN A 496 -30.54 11.68 -3.88
C GLN A 496 -29.83 12.06 -5.18
N LYS A 497 -28.67 11.45 -5.45
CA LYS A 497 -27.89 11.68 -6.68
C LYS A 497 -28.32 10.82 -7.87
N ARG A 498 -29.33 9.95 -7.73
CA ARG A 498 -29.71 8.97 -8.77
C ARG A 498 -28.55 8.04 -9.16
N GLU A 499 -27.68 7.74 -8.21
CA GLU A 499 -26.53 6.86 -8.41
C GLU A 499 -26.78 5.44 -7.87
N ALA A 500 -27.93 5.16 -7.24
CA ALA A 500 -28.22 3.85 -6.67
C ALA A 500 -29.03 2.97 -7.63
N TRP A 501 -28.55 1.75 -7.89
CA TRP A 501 -29.23 0.71 -8.66
C TRP A 501 -29.62 -0.45 -7.75
N GLY A 502 -30.87 -0.91 -7.83
CA GLY A 502 -31.35 -2.05 -7.05
C GLY A 502 -31.14 -3.37 -7.78
N LEU A 503 -30.53 -4.37 -7.14
CA LEU A 503 -30.46 -5.74 -7.66
C LEU A 503 -31.11 -6.71 -6.67
N MET A 504 -32.15 -7.41 -7.11
CA MET A 504 -32.94 -8.32 -6.29
C MET A 504 -32.97 -9.72 -6.90
N PHE A 505 -32.82 -10.73 -6.04
CA PHE A 505 -33.01 -12.13 -6.40
C PHE A 505 -34.18 -12.69 -5.60
N PHE A 506 -35.12 -13.34 -6.28
CA PHE A 506 -36.29 -13.96 -5.69
C PHE A 506 -36.42 -15.40 -6.17
N PHE A 507 -36.57 -16.33 -5.23
CA PHE A 507 -36.72 -17.74 -5.50
C PHE A 507 -38.21 -18.10 -5.47
N ASP A 508 -38.67 -18.79 -6.51
CA ASP A 508 -39.96 -19.45 -6.50
C ASP A 508 -39.90 -20.66 -5.54
N ASP A 509 -40.50 -20.50 -4.37
CA ASP A 509 -40.54 -21.53 -3.33
C ASP A 509 -41.64 -22.57 -3.66
N ALA A 510 -41.19 -23.72 -4.15
CA ALA A 510 -41.77 -25.04 -3.89
C ALA A 510 -43.32 -25.20 -3.93
N GLY A 511 -43.91 -25.08 -5.13
CA GLY A 511 -45.19 -25.77 -5.43
C GLY A 511 -46.46 -24.91 -5.42
N LEU A 512 -46.34 -23.60 -5.63
CA LEU A 512 -47.48 -22.74 -5.96
C LEU A 512 -47.92 -22.96 -7.43
N ASP A 513 -49.20 -22.73 -7.71
CA ASP A 513 -49.67 -22.67 -9.10
C ASP A 513 -49.27 -21.34 -9.78
N GLU A 514 -49.27 -21.34 -11.11
CA GLU A 514 -48.85 -20.20 -11.94
C GLU A 514 -49.59 -18.89 -11.58
N ALA A 515 -50.89 -18.99 -11.25
CA ALA A 515 -51.70 -17.84 -10.83
C ALA A 515 -51.24 -17.28 -9.47
N SER A 516 -50.86 -18.14 -8.53
CA SER A 516 -50.35 -17.75 -7.22
C SER A 516 -48.95 -17.15 -7.32
N GLN A 517 -48.08 -17.69 -8.18
CA GLN A 517 -46.76 -17.13 -8.47
C GLN A 517 -46.86 -15.72 -9.06
N GLN A 518 -47.73 -15.53 -10.05
CA GLN A 518 -47.98 -14.22 -10.64
C GLN A 518 -48.51 -13.22 -9.61
N ALA A 519 -49.42 -13.63 -8.72
CA ALA A 519 -49.91 -12.78 -7.63
C ALA A 519 -48.79 -12.36 -6.65
N VAL A 520 -47.83 -13.25 -6.35
CA VAL A 520 -46.66 -12.90 -5.53
C VAL A 520 -45.76 -11.91 -6.25
N LEU A 521 -45.48 -12.14 -7.54
CA LEU A 521 -44.68 -11.26 -8.37
C LEU A 521 -45.31 -9.86 -8.46
N ASP A 522 -46.61 -9.77 -8.74
CA ASP A 522 -47.37 -8.51 -8.79
C ASP A 522 -47.32 -7.77 -7.44
N THR A 523 -47.37 -8.50 -6.32
CA THR A 523 -47.25 -7.91 -4.98
C THR A 523 -45.87 -7.29 -4.78
N ILE A 524 -44.81 -7.99 -5.18
CA ILE A 524 -43.43 -7.50 -5.07
C ILE A 524 -43.23 -6.27 -5.94
N ILE A 525 -43.69 -6.31 -7.19
CA ILE A 525 -43.64 -5.18 -8.14
C ILE A 525 -44.31 -3.96 -7.52
N ASN A 526 -45.54 -4.12 -7.01
CA ASN A 526 -46.27 -3.03 -6.36
C ASN A 526 -45.53 -2.47 -5.13
N ASP A 527 -44.90 -3.32 -4.32
CA ASP A 527 -44.14 -2.89 -3.14
C ASP A 527 -42.82 -2.16 -3.53
N VAL A 528 -42.15 -2.54 -4.63
CA VAL A 528 -40.92 -1.85 -5.10
C VAL A 528 -41.20 -0.63 -5.97
N TRP A 529 -42.41 -0.48 -6.51
CA TRP A 529 -42.76 0.57 -7.46
C TRP A 529 -42.44 1.98 -6.93
N HIS A 530 -42.80 2.25 -5.67
CA HIS A 530 -42.51 3.53 -5.02
C HIS A 530 -41.00 3.80 -4.80
N LEU A 531 -40.18 2.75 -4.79
CA LEU A 531 -38.73 2.85 -4.65
C LEU A 531 -38.04 3.11 -5.99
N ALA A 532 -38.70 2.85 -7.12
CA ALA A 532 -38.20 3.17 -8.45
C ALA A 532 -38.93 4.37 -9.07
N ASP A 533 -39.90 4.97 -8.37
CA ASP A 533 -40.69 6.11 -8.85
C ASP A 533 -39.79 7.37 -9.02
N PRO A 534 -39.60 7.86 -10.26
CA PRO A 534 -38.74 9.00 -10.52
C PRO A 534 -39.27 10.33 -9.94
N SER A 535 -40.55 10.38 -9.52
CA SER A 535 -41.11 11.52 -8.80
C SER A 535 -40.78 11.53 -7.30
N SER A 536 -40.31 10.40 -6.74
CA SER A 536 -39.90 10.27 -5.35
C SER A 536 -38.46 10.76 -5.14
N PRO A 537 -38.16 11.60 -4.12
CA PRO A 537 -36.81 12.13 -3.86
C PRO A 537 -35.81 11.09 -3.33
N LEU A 538 -36.29 9.91 -2.93
CA LEU A 538 -35.49 8.82 -2.37
C LEU A 538 -35.82 7.53 -3.11
N SER A 539 -35.51 7.51 -4.40
CA SER A 539 -35.74 6.37 -5.28
C SER A 539 -34.44 5.90 -5.94
N PHE A 540 -34.39 4.60 -6.20
CA PHE A 540 -33.41 3.98 -7.06
C PHE A 540 -33.60 4.50 -8.49
N ASP A 541 -32.48 4.52 -9.21
CA ASP A 541 -32.46 4.89 -10.62
C ASP A 541 -33.08 3.78 -11.48
N HIS A 542 -32.81 2.52 -11.15
CA HIS A 542 -33.48 1.35 -11.72
C HIS A 542 -33.44 0.17 -10.74
N ILE A 543 -34.42 -0.73 -10.81
CA ILE A 543 -34.46 -1.98 -10.04
C ILE A 543 -34.53 -3.17 -10.99
N VAL A 544 -33.60 -4.12 -10.85
CA VAL A 544 -33.62 -5.39 -11.57
C VAL A 544 -33.99 -6.51 -10.60
N LEU A 545 -35.07 -7.22 -10.92
CA LEU A 545 -35.53 -8.43 -10.25
C LEU A 545 -35.14 -9.65 -11.09
N VAL A 546 -34.33 -10.54 -10.53
CA VAL A 546 -34.07 -11.87 -11.09
C VAL A 546 -35.01 -12.84 -10.40
N TRP A 547 -36.01 -13.30 -11.14
CA TRP A 547 -37.03 -14.25 -10.71
C TRP A 547 -36.66 -15.65 -11.20
N PHE A 548 -36.47 -16.58 -10.29
CA PHE A 548 -36.12 -17.95 -10.65
C PHE A 548 -37.35 -18.80 -10.85
N GLU A 549 -37.42 -19.47 -12.00
CA GLU A 549 -38.53 -20.37 -12.33
C GLU A 549 -38.04 -21.82 -12.39
N SER A 550 -38.92 -22.73 -11.97
CA SER A 550 -38.68 -24.16 -12.13
C SER A 550 -38.95 -24.57 -13.58
N GLY A 551 -37.91 -24.82 -14.37
CA GLY A 551 -38.02 -25.07 -15.81
C GLY A 551 -37.45 -26.41 -16.27
N THR A 552 -37.87 -26.87 -17.45
CA THR A 552 -37.28 -28.06 -18.12
C THR A 552 -36.12 -27.71 -19.05
N SER A 553 -36.06 -26.46 -19.51
CA SER A 553 -34.99 -25.88 -20.33
C SER A 553 -33.97 -25.17 -19.43
N LEU A 554 -32.79 -25.77 -19.31
CA LEU A 554 -31.72 -25.31 -18.42
C LEU A 554 -31.09 -24.02 -18.97
N GLY A 555 -31.10 -22.94 -18.17
CA GLY A 555 -30.41 -21.69 -18.49
C GLY A 555 -31.12 -20.80 -19.52
N GLU A 556 -32.41 -21.03 -19.76
CA GLU A 556 -33.24 -20.07 -20.49
C GLU A 556 -33.53 -18.85 -19.62
N ALA A 557 -33.43 -17.67 -20.23
CA ALA A 557 -33.65 -16.40 -19.56
C ALA A 557 -34.49 -15.49 -20.45
N VAL A 558 -35.57 -14.97 -19.91
CA VAL A 558 -36.53 -14.13 -20.63
C VAL A 558 -36.81 -12.89 -19.81
N TRP A 559 -36.86 -11.73 -20.47
CA TRP A 559 -37.29 -10.49 -19.83
C TRP A 559 -38.82 -10.42 -19.86
N ALA A 560 -39.45 -10.57 -18.69
CA ALA A 560 -40.89 -10.74 -18.54
C ALA A 560 -41.67 -9.42 -18.60
N THR A 561 -41.12 -8.38 -17.95
CA THR A 561 -41.75 -7.06 -17.86
C THR A 561 -40.69 -5.96 -17.86
N GLU A 562 -41.01 -4.87 -18.56
CA GLU A 562 -40.31 -3.59 -18.49
C GLU A 562 -41.33 -2.50 -18.21
N GLU A 563 -41.54 -2.20 -16.93
CA GLU A 563 -42.13 -0.93 -16.54
C GLU A 563 -40.99 0.06 -16.30
N ALA A 564 -41.16 1.33 -16.64
CA ALA A 564 -40.07 2.29 -16.92
C ALA A 564 -38.76 2.17 -16.11
N ASN A 565 -38.80 1.89 -14.80
CA ASN A 565 -37.63 1.76 -13.92
C ASN A 565 -37.51 0.40 -13.18
N ILE A 566 -38.28 -0.61 -13.59
CA ILE A 566 -38.27 -1.97 -13.02
C ILE A 566 -38.18 -2.99 -14.15
N SER A 567 -37.21 -3.89 -14.07
CA SER A 567 -37.08 -5.00 -15.02
C SER A 567 -37.04 -6.35 -14.35
N ILE A 568 -37.69 -7.32 -14.97
CA ILE A 568 -37.80 -8.69 -14.44
C ILE A 568 -37.12 -9.65 -15.41
N LEU A 569 -36.05 -10.28 -14.94
CA LEU A 569 -35.39 -11.39 -15.61
C LEU A 569 -35.95 -12.70 -15.03
N GLN A 570 -36.80 -13.37 -15.78
CA GLN A 570 -37.18 -14.76 -15.49
C GLN A 570 -36.04 -15.66 -15.92
N TYR A 571 -35.53 -16.47 -15.00
CA TYR A 571 -34.41 -17.36 -15.25
C TYR A 571 -34.75 -18.80 -14.84
N ALA A 572 -34.75 -19.70 -15.81
CA ALA A 572 -35.12 -21.10 -15.62
C ALA A 572 -33.96 -21.90 -15.02
N LEU A 573 -34.18 -22.46 -13.83
CA LEU A 573 -33.21 -23.30 -13.14
C LEU A 573 -33.50 -24.80 -13.32
N PRO A 574 -32.44 -25.62 -13.35
CA PRO A 574 -32.58 -27.08 -13.46
C PRO A 574 -33.23 -27.74 -12.23
N SER A 575 -33.27 -27.05 -11.10
CA SER A 575 -33.89 -27.51 -9.87
C SER A 575 -34.29 -26.29 -9.03
N PRO A 576 -35.39 -26.38 -8.25
CA PRO A 576 -35.74 -25.33 -7.31
C PRO A 576 -34.57 -25.06 -6.36
N LEU A 577 -34.28 -23.79 -6.10
CA LEU A 577 -33.32 -23.39 -5.09
C LEU A 577 -34.06 -23.21 -3.77
N GLU A 578 -33.63 -23.93 -2.74
CA GLU A 578 -34.13 -23.71 -1.38
C GLU A 578 -33.66 -22.34 -0.87
N ASP A 579 -34.39 -21.79 0.10
CA ASP A 579 -33.99 -20.56 0.79
C ASP A 579 -32.52 -20.64 1.27
N HIS A 580 -31.75 -19.60 0.93
CA HIS A 580 -30.31 -19.49 1.20
C HIS A 580 -29.38 -20.38 0.35
N SER A 581 -29.91 -21.10 -0.65
CA SER A 581 -29.09 -21.82 -1.61
C SER A 581 -28.23 -20.88 -2.45
N ARG A 582 -27.02 -21.34 -2.80
CA ARG A 582 -26.12 -20.61 -3.70
C ARG A 582 -26.52 -20.89 -5.14
N LEU A 583 -26.43 -19.86 -5.99
CA LEU A 583 -26.59 -20.04 -7.43
C LEU A 583 -25.47 -20.92 -7.98
N PRO A 584 -25.76 -21.87 -8.88
CA PRO A 584 -24.72 -22.62 -9.55
C PRO A 584 -23.78 -21.68 -10.35
N PRO A 585 -22.47 -21.98 -10.43
CA PRO A 585 -21.51 -21.08 -11.08
C PRO A 585 -21.80 -20.76 -12.55
N SER A 586 -22.37 -21.72 -13.30
CA SER A 586 -22.78 -21.54 -14.70
C SER A 586 -23.94 -20.55 -14.84
N ASP A 587 -24.96 -20.70 -14.00
CA ASP A 587 -26.14 -19.82 -14.01
C ASP A 587 -25.78 -18.41 -13.54
N PHE A 588 -24.89 -18.33 -12.55
CA PHE A 588 -24.29 -17.09 -12.10
C PHE A 588 -23.59 -16.32 -13.23
N LEU A 589 -22.71 -16.98 -14.00
CA LEU A 589 -22.01 -16.34 -15.12
C LEU A 589 -22.99 -15.93 -16.22
N ARG A 590 -23.98 -16.78 -16.50
CA ARG A 590 -24.99 -16.50 -17.52
C ARG A 590 -25.85 -15.29 -17.16
N ILE A 591 -26.31 -15.20 -15.92
CA ILE A 591 -27.06 -14.04 -15.41
C ILE A 591 -26.18 -12.79 -15.48
N ALA A 592 -24.90 -12.90 -15.11
CA ALA A 592 -23.97 -11.79 -15.24
C ALA A 592 -23.90 -11.29 -16.69
N GLU A 593 -23.61 -12.16 -17.66
CA GLU A 593 -23.57 -11.81 -19.09
C GLU A 593 -24.84 -11.10 -19.57
N ILE A 594 -26.03 -11.62 -19.20
CA ILE A 594 -27.31 -11.02 -19.59
C ILE A 594 -27.48 -9.61 -18.99
N LEU A 595 -27.03 -9.41 -17.76
CA LEU A 595 -27.06 -8.09 -17.11
C LEU A 595 -26.00 -7.14 -17.70
N GLU A 596 -24.80 -7.62 -18.02
CA GLU A 596 -23.75 -6.83 -18.69
C GLU A 596 -24.20 -6.41 -20.10
N GLU A 597 -24.88 -7.29 -20.82
CA GLU A 597 -25.41 -7.01 -22.16
C GLU A 597 -26.53 -5.97 -22.12
N LYS A 598 -27.46 -6.08 -21.17
CA LYS A 598 -28.61 -5.19 -21.08
C LYS A 598 -28.31 -3.84 -20.44
N TYR A 599 -27.45 -3.83 -19.42
CA TYR A 599 -27.11 -2.64 -18.63
C TYR A 599 -25.60 -2.44 -18.55
N PRO A 600 -24.91 -2.30 -19.69
CA PRO A 600 -23.46 -2.23 -19.74
C PRO A 600 -22.90 -1.06 -18.93
N GLU A 601 -23.58 0.08 -18.88
CA GLU A 601 -23.19 1.26 -18.09
C GLU A 601 -23.18 1.01 -16.58
N VAL A 602 -23.86 -0.04 -16.14
CA VAL A 602 -23.96 -0.46 -14.73
C VAL A 602 -23.16 -1.72 -14.47
N PHE A 603 -23.04 -2.62 -15.46
CA PHE A 603 -22.51 -3.98 -15.32
C PHE A 603 -21.29 -4.28 -16.23
N THR A 604 -20.60 -3.31 -16.86
CA THR A 604 -19.32 -3.56 -17.54
C THR A 604 -18.09 -3.49 -16.62
N ARG A 605 -17.21 -4.50 -16.70
CA ARG A 605 -15.86 -4.46 -16.11
C ARG A 605 -15.10 -3.21 -16.55
N GLY A 606 -14.63 -2.40 -15.59
CA GLY A 606 -13.87 -1.16 -15.82
C GLY A 606 -12.51 -1.33 -16.50
N ARG A 607 -12.50 -1.71 -17.79
CA ARG A 607 -11.38 -1.49 -18.72
C ARG A 607 -11.52 -0.08 -19.30
N PRO A 608 -10.46 0.75 -19.35
CA PRO A 608 -10.44 1.87 -20.26
C PRO A 608 -10.22 1.34 -21.67
N GLU A 609 -11.20 1.55 -22.55
CA GLU A 609 -11.07 1.29 -23.98
C GLU A 609 -10.25 2.41 -24.64
N HIS A 610 -9.40 2.00 -25.60
CA HIS A 610 -8.87 2.87 -26.64
C HIS A 610 -10.04 3.41 -27.48
N ASN A 611 -10.05 4.71 -27.80
CA ASN A 611 -10.67 5.19 -29.04
C ASN A 611 -9.98 6.48 -29.53
N GLU A 612 -9.45 6.36 -30.74
CA GLU A 612 -9.16 7.45 -31.67
C GLU A 612 -10.49 8.07 -32.14
N VAL A 613 -10.64 9.39 -32.06
CA VAL A 613 -11.63 10.14 -32.87
C VAL A 613 -11.03 11.51 -33.22
N SER A 614 -10.58 11.57 -34.48
CA SER A 614 -10.59 12.68 -35.46
C SER A 614 -10.65 14.14 -35.00
N ASP A 615 -9.66 14.88 -35.51
CA ASP A 615 -9.71 16.31 -35.80
C ASP A 615 -11.02 16.71 -36.48
N VAL A 616 -11.69 17.73 -35.92
CA VAL A 616 -12.64 18.58 -36.65
C VAL A 616 -12.22 20.02 -36.41
N GLU A 617 -11.81 20.64 -37.52
CA GLU A 617 -11.56 22.07 -37.68
C GLU A 617 -12.74 22.91 -37.18
N SER A 618 -12.45 24.00 -36.47
CA SER A 618 -13.23 25.22 -36.64
C SER A 618 -12.37 26.46 -36.39
N ASP A 619 -12.25 27.22 -37.47
CA ASP A 619 -11.69 28.57 -37.54
C ASP A 619 -12.33 29.52 -36.54
N SER A 620 -11.51 30.34 -35.87
CA SER A 620 -11.77 31.77 -35.67
C SER A 620 -10.60 32.45 -34.94
N GLU A 621 -9.65 32.95 -35.70
CA GLU A 621 -9.05 34.28 -35.45
C GLU A 621 -9.95 35.34 -36.13
N PRO A 622 -9.88 36.65 -35.82
CA PRO A 622 -8.73 37.36 -35.25
C PRO A 622 -9.07 38.41 -34.17
N GLU A 623 -8.05 38.93 -33.48
CA GLU A 623 -7.83 40.39 -33.44
C GLU A 623 -6.45 40.75 -32.89
N GLU A 624 -5.69 41.45 -33.73
CA GLU A 624 -4.41 42.09 -33.44
C GLU A 624 -4.57 43.25 -32.44
N ALA A 625 -3.68 43.29 -31.43
CA ALA A 625 -3.30 44.55 -30.81
C ALA A 625 -1.78 44.57 -30.62
N THR A 626 -1.13 45.21 -31.59
CA THR A 626 0.26 45.65 -31.55
C THR A 626 0.50 46.61 -30.38
N ARG A 627 1.65 46.50 -29.70
CA ARG A 627 2.57 47.62 -29.40
C ARG A 627 3.85 47.19 -28.65
N HIS A 628 4.95 47.48 -29.34
CA HIS A 628 6.25 47.98 -28.86
C HIS A 628 7.23 47.07 -28.08
N HIS A 629 8.28 46.66 -28.83
CA HIS A 629 9.73 46.86 -28.55
C HIS A 629 10.03 47.88 -27.41
N GLN A 630 10.99 47.71 -26.50
CA GLN A 630 12.40 47.26 -26.64
C GLN A 630 13.06 47.19 -25.21
N PRO A 631 14.39 47.00 -24.99
CA PRO A 631 14.92 45.86 -24.21
C PRO A 631 15.83 46.20 -23.00
N SER A 632 16.30 45.15 -22.30
CA SER A 632 17.54 45.06 -21.50
C SER A 632 17.59 45.90 -20.19
N ILE A 633 18.21 45.48 -19.08
CA ILE A 633 19.65 45.31 -18.84
C ILE A 633 19.85 44.74 -17.41
N VAL A 634 20.83 43.82 -17.29
CA VAL A 634 21.60 43.31 -16.10
C VAL A 634 20.91 42.37 -15.13
#